data_AF-A0A6C0QVJ9-F1
#
_entry.id   AF-A0A6C0QVJ9-F1
#
_cell.length_a   1.000
_cell.length_b   1.000
_cell.length_c   1.000
_cell.angle_alpha   90.00
_cell.angle_beta   90.00
_cell.angle_gamma   90.00
#
_symmetry.space_group_name_H-M   'P 1'
#
loop_
_entity.id
_entity.type
_entity.pdbx_description
1 polymer ?
#
loop_
_entity_poly.entity_id
_entity_poly.type
_entity_poly.pdbx_seq_one_letter_code
_entity_poly.pdbx_strand_id
1 'polypeptide(L)'
;MEYKIWGKKESINGVPANRVLESNPHWVDADLILIIENGRITRIEDIQIINANAGGNLFDKNDSLEVKAQKVFDHIVKEREEQENAETHPDSPATEQRIRGLEEALSKQKEDMDKAIMELTIALGGQKDVQ
;
A
#
# COMPACT_ATOMS: atom_id res chain seq x y z
N MET A 1 -5.09 -15.43 11.91
CA MET A 1 -4.15 -14.30 12.08
C MET A 1 -4.12 -13.99 13.57
N GLU A 2 -2.95 -13.67 14.12
CA GLU A 2 -2.77 -13.32 15.54
C GLU A 2 -1.88 -12.09 15.65
N TYR A 3 -1.86 -11.45 16.82
CA TYR A 3 -0.93 -10.35 17.10
C TYR A 3 -0.25 -10.47 18.46
N LYS A 4 0.87 -9.79 18.60
CA LYS A 4 1.52 -9.54 19.90
C LYS A 4 2.13 -8.15 19.95
N ILE A 5 2.17 -7.54 21.15
CA ILE A 5 2.95 -6.32 21.38
C ILE A 5 4.42 -6.70 21.43
N TRP A 6 5.26 -6.04 20.63
CA TRP A 6 6.69 -6.36 20.60
C TRP A 6 7.42 -5.67 21.76
N GLY A 7 7.87 -6.46 22.72
CA GLY A 7 8.70 -5.98 23.81
C GLY A 7 10.15 -5.63 23.42
N LYS A 8 10.51 -5.68 22.11
CA LYS A 8 11.84 -5.34 21.56
C LYS A 8 13.01 -6.16 22.12
N LYS A 9 12.72 -7.33 22.70
CA LYS A 9 13.71 -8.26 23.27
C LYS A 9 13.80 -9.57 22.50
N GLU A 10 12.67 -9.98 21.95
CA GLU A 10 12.53 -11.21 21.18
C GLU A 10 12.90 -11.01 19.71
N SER A 11 13.49 -12.04 19.11
CA SER A 11 13.85 -12.04 17.70
C SER A 11 12.62 -11.96 16.78
N ILE A 12 12.78 -11.31 15.63
CA ILE A 12 11.79 -11.30 14.56
C ILE A 12 12.27 -12.26 13.47
N ASN A 13 11.53 -13.37 13.26
CA ASN A 13 11.86 -14.38 12.23
C ASN A 13 13.34 -14.83 12.24
N GLY A 14 13.93 -14.99 13.43
CA GLY A 14 15.33 -15.38 13.60
C GLY A 14 16.34 -14.24 13.59
N VAL A 15 15.93 -13.00 13.28
CA VAL A 15 16.80 -11.81 13.38
C VAL A 15 16.74 -11.27 14.81
N PRO A 16 17.87 -11.14 15.51
CA PRO A 16 17.92 -10.58 16.86
C PRO A 16 17.36 -9.16 16.93
N ALA A 17 16.65 -8.84 18.02
CA ALA A 17 15.96 -7.55 18.18
C ALA A 17 16.90 -6.34 18.03
N ASN A 18 18.12 -6.40 18.56
CA ASN A 18 19.09 -5.31 18.44
C ASN A 18 19.43 -5.00 16.97
N ARG A 19 19.61 -6.01 16.13
CA ARG A 19 19.89 -5.82 14.70
C ARG A 19 18.70 -5.25 13.94
N VAL A 20 17.49 -5.65 14.30
CA VAL A 20 16.26 -5.06 13.75
C VAL A 20 16.18 -3.57 14.09
N LEU A 21 16.45 -3.19 15.35
CA LEU A 21 16.42 -1.81 15.81
C LEU A 21 17.56 -0.95 15.25
N GLU A 22 18.76 -1.51 15.06
CA GLU A 22 19.87 -0.83 14.38
C GLU A 22 19.49 -0.40 12.96
N SER A 23 18.73 -1.24 12.26
CA SER A 23 18.25 -0.94 10.90
C SER A 23 17.02 -0.01 10.89
N ASN A 24 16.29 0.07 12.02
CA ASN A 24 15.04 0.81 12.16
C ASN A 24 15.05 1.66 13.44
N PRO A 25 15.87 2.72 13.51
CA PRO A 25 16.08 3.47 14.75
C PRO A 25 14.81 4.15 15.27
N HIS A 26 13.86 4.49 14.38
CA HIS A 26 12.57 5.07 14.76
C HIS A 26 11.67 4.10 15.54
N TRP A 27 11.97 2.80 15.52
CA TRP A 27 11.22 1.79 16.27
C TRP A 27 11.63 1.65 17.73
N VAL A 28 12.72 2.28 18.15
CA VAL A 28 13.25 2.14 19.53
C VAL A 28 12.21 2.57 20.57
N ASP A 29 11.56 3.70 20.33
CA ASP A 29 10.58 4.29 21.25
C ASP A 29 9.12 4.06 20.80
N ALA A 30 8.91 3.42 19.65
CA ALA A 30 7.58 3.17 19.10
C ALA A 30 6.88 2.00 19.81
N ASP A 31 5.57 2.12 20.00
CA ASP A 31 4.73 1.00 20.41
C ASP A 31 4.36 0.17 19.17
N LEU A 32 4.92 -1.05 19.10
CA LEU A 32 4.81 -1.89 17.92
C LEU A 32 3.98 -3.14 18.22
N ILE A 33 3.14 -3.52 17.25
CA ILE A 33 2.53 -4.84 17.21
C ILE A 33 3.16 -5.68 16.08
N LEU A 34 3.29 -6.97 16.32
CA LEU A 34 3.71 -7.96 15.32
C LEU A 34 2.49 -8.74 14.90
N ILE A 35 2.22 -8.77 13.61
CA ILE A 35 1.16 -9.58 13.03
C ILE A 35 1.77 -10.93 12.65
N ILE A 36 1.14 -12.00 13.11
CA ILE A 36 1.62 -13.36 12.98
C ILE A 36 0.62 -14.18 12.17
N GLU A 37 1.14 -14.84 11.14
CA GLU A 37 0.39 -15.77 10.32
C GLU A 37 1.21 -17.05 10.14
N ASN A 38 0.58 -18.20 10.37
CA ASN A 38 1.23 -19.51 10.24
C ASN A 38 2.55 -19.61 11.03
N GLY A 39 2.60 -19.01 12.23
CA GLY A 39 3.77 -19.03 13.11
C GLY A 39 4.92 -18.09 12.69
N ARG A 40 4.72 -17.26 11.65
CA ARG A 40 5.72 -16.32 11.15
C ARG A 40 5.23 -14.89 11.30
N ILE A 41 6.13 -13.98 11.66
CA ILE A 41 5.81 -12.54 11.70
C ILE A 41 5.75 -12.06 10.25
N THR A 42 4.58 -11.59 9.81
CA THR A 42 4.34 -11.13 8.44
C THR A 42 4.30 -9.60 8.34
N ARG A 43 3.89 -8.91 9.40
CA ARG A 43 3.89 -7.44 9.47
C ARG A 43 4.34 -6.94 10.83
N ILE A 44 4.88 -5.71 10.84
CA ILE A 44 5.27 -4.96 12.04
C ILE A 44 4.60 -3.61 11.88
N GLU A 45 3.73 -3.26 12.82
CA GLU A 45 2.90 -2.05 12.72
C GLU A 45 3.14 -1.16 13.92
N ASP A 46 3.28 0.13 13.65
CA ASP A 46 3.34 1.17 14.67
C ASP A 46 1.94 1.62 15.03
N ILE A 47 1.59 1.46 16.30
CA ILE A 47 0.25 1.76 16.83
C ILE A 47 -0.13 3.24 16.59
N GLN A 48 0.83 4.16 16.69
CA GLN A 48 0.56 5.58 16.49
C GLN A 48 0.37 5.93 15.01
N ILE A 49 1.13 5.29 14.13
CA ILE A 49 0.97 5.47 12.67
C ILE A 49 -0.39 4.97 12.22
N ILE A 50 -0.82 3.78 12.68
CA ILE A 50 -2.15 3.25 12.34
C ILE A 50 -3.25 4.18 12.86
N ASN A 51 -3.15 4.70 14.09
CA ASN A 51 -4.10 5.68 14.59
C ASN A 51 -4.16 6.94 13.72
N ALA A 52 -3.01 7.49 13.35
CA ALA A 52 -2.96 8.66 12.49
C ALA A 52 -3.63 8.40 11.12
N ASN A 53 -3.35 7.24 10.52
CA ASN A 53 -3.93 6.85 9.23
C ASN A 53 -5.45 6.65 9.30
N ALA A 54 -5.97 6.19 10.45
CA ALA A 54 -7.40 6.05 10.70
C ALA A 54 -8.11 7.36 11.11
N GLY A 55 -7.43 8.52 11.03
CA GLY A 55 -7.99 9.82 11.38
C GLY A 55 -7.83 10.22 12.85
N GLY A 56 -7.00 9.51 13.61
CA GLY A 56 -6.56 9.87 14.96
C GLY A 56 -7.55 9.56 16.08
N ASN A 57 -8.63 8.82 15.80
CA ASN A 57 -9.73 8.55 16.72
C ASN A 57 -9.87 7.07 17.12
N LEU A 58 -8.88 6.21 16.78
CA LEU A 58 -8.94 4.80 17.16
C LEU A 58 -8.85 4.64 18.68
N PHE A 59 -8.14 5.51 19.39
CA PHE A 59 -7.88 5.34 20.83
C PHE A 59 -8.48 6.45 21.68
N ASP A 60 -8.86 6.09 22.89
CA ASP A 60 -9.06 7.04 23.98
C ASP A 60 -7.73 7.32 24.68
N LYS A 61 -7.58 8.54 25.20
CA LYS A 61 -6.36 8.96 25.92
C LYS A 61 -5.99 8.06 27.11
N ASN A 62 -6.98 7.39 27.70
CA ASN A 62 -6.83 6.54 28.87
C ASN A 62 -6.69 5.05 28.51
N ASP A 63 -6.74 4.70 27.23
CA ASP A 63 -6.57 3.31 26.82
C ASP A 63 -5.17 2.81 27.19
N SER A 64 -5.12 1.61 27.78
CA SER A 64 -3.87 0.90 27.99
C SER A 64 -3.26 0.49 26.65
N LEU A 65 -1.98 0.14 26.66
CA LEU A 65 -1.29 -0.31 25.45
C LEU A 65 -1.93 -1.57 24.86
N GLU A 66 -2.40 -2.48 25.71
CA GLU A 66 -3.08 -3.72 25.31
C GLU A 66 -4.40 -3.43 24.59
N VAL A 67 -5.18 -2.48 25.10
CA VAL A 67 -6.43 -2.03 24.46
C VAL A 67 -6.13 -1.39 23.10
N LYS A 68 -5.14 -0.50 23.03
CA LYS A 68 -4.73 0.13 21.77
C LYS A 68 -4.27 -0.90 20.74
N ALA A 69 -3.45 -1.86 21.16
CA ALA A 69 -2.97 -2.94 20.30
C ALA A 69 -4.12 -3.80 19.76
N GLN A 70 -5.11 -4.14 20.59
CA GLN A 70 -6.31 -4.86 20.13
C GLN A 70 -7.09 -4.04 19.10
N LYS A 71 -7.34 -2.75 19.37
CA LYS A 71 -8.06 -1.87 18.43
C LYS A 71 -7.34 -1.73 17.08
N VAL A 72 -6.00 -1.64 17.09
CA VAL A 72 -5.20 -1.66 15.86
C VAL A 72 -5.34 -2.99 15.13
N PHE A 73 -5.27 -4.11 15.85
CA PHE A 73 -5.43 -5.42 15.24
C PHE A 73 -6.81 -5.59 14.59
N ASP A 74 -7.87 -5.21 15.29
CA ASP A 74 -9.25 -5.24 14.77
C ASP A 74 -9.40 -4.37 13.51
N HIS A 75 -8.76 -3.20 13.50
CA HIS A 75 -8.73 -2.33 12.33
C HIS A 75 -8.05 -3.01 11.13
N ILE A 76 -6.89 -3.63 11.34
CA ILE A 76 -6.16 -4.37 10.29
C ILE A 76 -6.99 -5.54 9.74
N VAL A 77 -7.68 -6.28 10.60
CA VAL A 77 -8.56 -7.38 10.19
C VAL A 77 -9.70 -6.85 9.32
N LYS A 78 -10.35 -5.76 9.74
CA LYS A 78 -11.43 -5.11 8.98
C LYS A 78 -10.96 -4.62 7.61
N GLU A 79 -9.81 -3.96 7.52
CA GLU A 79 -9.24 -3.51 6.25
C GLU A 79 -9.00 -4.68 5.29
N ARG A 80 -8.54 -5.82 5.82
CA ARG A 80 -8.34 -7.03 5.01
C ARG A 80 -9.66 -7.60 4.51
N GLU A 81 -10.68 -7.69 5.36
CA GLU A 81 -12.02 -8.16 4.97
C GLU A 81 -12.63 -7.24 3.89
N GLU A 82 -12.46 -5.93 4.01
CA GLU A 82 -12.91 -4.97 3.00
C GLU A 82 -12.17 -5.12 1.67
N GLN A 83 -10.87 -5.38 1.69
CA GLN A 83 -10.08 -5.66 0.48
C GLN A 83 -10.51 -6.97 -0.19
N GLU A 84 -10.66 -8.06 0.57
CA GLU A 84 -11.12 -9.36 0.03
C GLU A 84 -12.55 -9.26 -0.54
N ASN A 85 -13.44 -8.49 0.09
CA ASN A 85 -14.77 -8.21 -0.43
C ASN A 85 -14.76 -7.32 -1.69
N ALA A 86 -13.85 -6.35 -1.78
CA ALA A 86 -13.70 -5.51 -2.97
C ALA A 86 -13.12 -6.28 -4.16
N GLU A 87 -12.19 -7.21 -3.92
CA GLU A 87 -11.59 -8.06 -4.96
C GLU A 87 -12.57 -9.14 -5.47
N THR A 88 -13.54 -9.55 -4.66
CA THR A 88 -14.59 -10.51 -5.05
C THR A 88 -15.79 -9.86 -5.75
N HIS A 89 -15.90 -8.52 -5.71
CA HIS A 89 -16.94 -7.74 -6.41
C HIS A 89 -16.32 -6.61 -7.26
N PRO A 90 -15.77 -6.92 -8.45
CA PRO A 90 -15.23 -5.91 -9.37
C PRO A 90 -16.28 -4.93 -9.92
N ASP A 91 -17.57 -5.20 -9.75
CA ASP A 91 -18.70 -4.42 -10.28
C ASP A 91 -19.02 -3.14 -9.48
N SER A 92 -18.04 -2.56 -8.78
CA SER A 92 -18.21 -1.19 -8.33
C SER A 92 -18.25 -0.28 -9.57
N PRO A 93 -19.29 0.54 -9.77
CA PRO A 93 -19.37 1.45 -10.92
C PRO A 93 -18.17 2.41 -10.99
N ALA A 94 -17.46 2.61 -9.87
CA ALA A 94 -16.22 3.39 -9.83
C ALA A 94 -15.04 2.67 -10.53
N THR A 95 -14.97 1.35 -10.48
CA THR A 95 -13.92 0.55 -11.14
C THR A 95 -14.16 0.52 -12.65
N GLU A 96 -15.40 0.29 -13.09
CA GLU A 96 -15.78 0.36 -14.51
C GLU A 96 -15.51 1.74 -15.13
N GLN A 97 -15.86 2.82 -14.42
CA GLN A 97 -15.58 4.18 -14.88
C GLN A 97 -14.08 4.46 -15.01
N ARG A 98 -13.25 3.94 -14.09
CA ARG A 98 -11.79 4.09 -14.17
C ARG A 98 -11.19 3.30 -15.33
N ILE A 99 -11.65 2.07 -15.56
CA ILE A 99 -11.20 1.25 -16.70
C ILE A 99 -11.56 1.95 -18.01
N ARG A 100 -12.81 2.39 -18.16
CA ARG A 100 -13.25 3.11 -19.36
C ARG A 100 -12.45 4.38 -19.61
N GLY A 101 -12.16 5.17 -18.57
CA GLY A 101 -11.32 6.37 -18.69
C GLY A 101 -9.88 6.06 -19.14
N LEU A 102 -9.32 4.93 -18.69
CA LEU A 102 -7.99 4.48 -19.12
C LEU A 102 -8.00 3.98 -20.58
N GLU A 103 -9.06 3.29 -21.01
CA GLU A 103 -9.22 2.84 -22.40
C GLU A 103 -9.36 4.02 -23.37
N GLU A 104 -10.15 5.03 -23.02
CA GLU A 104 -10.31 6.25 -23.81
C GLU A 104 -8.98 7.03 -23.91
N ALA A 105 -8.24 7.15 -22.80
CA ALA A 105 -6.93 7.79 -22.80
C ALA A 105 -5.91 7.03 -23.66
N LEU A 106 -5.92 5.69 -23.61
CA LEU A 106 -5.04 4.86 -24.42
C LEU A 106 -5.35 4.98 -25.92
N SER A 107 -6.63 5.01 -26.28
CA SER A 107 -7.06 5.21 -27.67
C SER A 107 -6.58 6.56 -28.21
N LYS A 108 -6.76 7.63 -27.42
CA LYS A 108 -6.30 8.97 -27.79
C LYS A 108 -4.79 9.06 -27.94
N GLN A 109 -4.03 8.45 -27.02
CA GLN A 109 -2.57 8.41 -27.11
C GLN A 109 -2.09 7.66 -28.37
N LYS A 110 -2.80 6.60 -28.77
CA LYS A 110 -2.49 5.88 -30.01
C LYS A 110 -2.74 6.75 -31.24
N GLU A 111 -3.86 7.46 -31.30
CA GLU A 111 -4.15 8.40 -32.40
C GLU A 111 -3.12 9.52 -32.49
N ASP A 112 -2.72 10.11 -31.36
CA ASP A 112 -1.69 11.14 -31.30
C ASP A 112 -0.32 10.60 -31.79
N MET A 113 0.00 9.35 -31.44
CA MET A 113 1.22 8.69 -31.90
C MET A 113 1.18 8.40 -33.41
N ASP A 114 0.06 7.90 -33.93
CA ASP A 114 -0.12 7.65 -35.37
C ASP A 114 -0.01 8.95 -36.17
N LYS A 115 -0.56 10.06 -35.64
CA LYS A 115 -0.42 11.39 -36.23
C LYS A 115 1.03 11.87 -36.23
N ALA A 116 1.75 11.72 -35.11
CA ALA A 116 3.16 12.09 -35.03
C ALA A 116 4.04 11.28 -36.00
N ILE A 117 3.75 9.98 -36.17
CA ILE A 117 4.44 9.11 -37.14
C ILE A 117 4.15 9.60 -38.57
N MET A 118 2.90 9.97 -38.88
CA MET A 118 2.54 10.51 -40.19
C MET A 118 3.26 11.83 -40.48
N GLU A 119 3.30 12.76 -39.54
CA GLU A 119 4.00 14.04 -39.67
C GLU A 119 5.51 13.85 -39.88
N LEU A 120 6.15 12.95 -39.13
CA LEU A 120 7.55 12.57 -39.33
C LEU A 120 7.78 11.92 -40.70
N THR A 121 6.87 11.07 -41.16
CA THR A 121 6.97 10.43 -42.49
C THR A 121 6.88 11.45 -43.61
N ILE A 122 6.02 12.48 -43.47
CA ILE A 122 5.93 13.58 -44.43
C ILE A 122 7.22 14.42 -44.40
N ALA A 123 7.74 14.75 -43.21
CA ALA A 123 8.96 15.51 -43.05
C ALA A 123 10.20 14.79 -43.62
N LEU A 124 10.27 13.46 -43.46
CA LEU A 124 11.35 12.62 -43.99
C LEU A 124 11.16 12.27 -45.48
N GLY A 125 9.91 12.20 -45.96
CA GLY A 125 9.55 11.96 -47.36
C GLY A 125 9.72 13.18 -48.27
N GLY A 126 9.92 14.38 -47.70
CA GLY A 126 10.24 15.62 -48.43
C GLY A 126 11.70 15.74 -48.89
N GLN A 127 12.58 14.81 -48.54
CA GLN A 127 13.94 14.73 -49.11
C GLN A 127 13.97 13.74 -50.28
N LYS A 128 13.23 14.05 -51.35
CA LYS A 128 13.61 13.60 -52.69
C LYS A 128 13.62 14.80 -53.64
N ASP A 129 14.80 14.99 -54.20
CA ASP A 129 15.13 15.76 -55.39
C ASP A 129 15.15 17.29 -55.26
N VAL A 130 16.37 17.82 -55.02
CA VAL A 130 16.90 18.91 -55.86
C VAL A 130 18.36 18.59 -56.17
N GLN A 131 18.66 18.67 -57.47
CA GLN A 131 19.93 18.42 -58.17
C GLN A 131 21.15 19.15 -57.59
#